data_AF-A0A942LJH9-F1
#
_entry.id   AF-A0A942LJH9-F1
#
_cell.length_a   1.000
_cell.length_b   1.000
_cell.length_c   1.000
_cell.angle_alpha   90.00
_cell.angle_beta   90.00
_cell.angle_gamma   90.00
#
_symmetry.space_group_name_H-M   'P 1'
#
loop_
_entity.id
_entity.type
_entity.pdbx_description
1 polymer ?
#
loop_
_entity_poly.entity_id
_entity_poly.type
_entity_poly.pdbx_seq_one_letter_code
_entity_poly.pdbx_strand_id
1 'polypeptide(L)'
;MSSISKSDDIILRNADSLRGLNIEEGSFREFFGNVWLIQKDLDLKCDYAKQFINSNAVDLLGNVVITQKTMILKSPKIFYNGSSGIAVANNGVALRDANSYLEAEKGTYSTKAYLADFYGDVFIEDDSVKIYSDNVVHNRTTRESFATGDVWIFGKYTNVIMKGDTIINIPKDSYSISTGNTVLFKIDTVRRLDSIFVEEEEQFFSTYILSLDTLSISCDTMQAYRFIGDEEYFFDGNVQIVKENIKAIAKSAVFYKNRNIIILRDKPIVWYDSTQLFSDSIVIELIDNKLKKISAFGNSIAVTKVDSLDKERINQIAANDIYIEFDNGKINSLRGNLNASSLYFFKDEEGYNGVDRKSTDSIHVEFTNGEPENIFWIGSSIAEFYPENVIFGNIKSYFLPEFKWSDIRPEIQKITFGRKEKERQF
;
A
#
# COMPACT_ATOMS: atom_id res chain seq x y z
N MET A 1 -0.51 -24.29 -50.70
CA MET A 1 -0.25 -23.06 -49.90
C MET A 1 1.15 -23.20 -49.33
N SER A 2 2.12 -22.47 -49.91
CA SER A 2 3.52 -22.52 -49.46
C SER A 2 3.68 -21.78 -48.15
N SER A 3 4.26 -22.44 -47.15
CA SER A 3 4.74 -21.82 -45.93
C SER A 3 5.91 -20.91 -46.29
N ILE A 4 5.67 -19.60 -46.30
CA ILE A 4 6.73 -18.58 -46.42
C ILE A 4 7.67 -18.79 -45.23
N SER A 5 8.92 -19.20 -45.51
CA SER A 5 9.98 -19.25 -44.52
C SER A 5 10.18 -17.84 -43.97
N LYS A 6 9.86 -17.64 -42.68
CA LYS A 6 10.10 -16.38 -41.98
C LYS A 6 11.60 -16.09 -42.00
N SER A 7 12.00 -15.03 -42.68
CA SER A 7 13.41 -14.59 -42.73
C SER A 7 13.89 -14.14 -41.35
N ASP A 8 15.13 -14.47 -41.01
CA ASP A 8 15.86 -13.91 -39.87
C ASP A 8 16.32 -12.47 -40.13
N ASP A 9 16.28 -12.01 -41.37
CA ASP A 9 16.64 -10.63 -41.74
C ASP A 9 15.41 -9.72 -41.80
N ILE A 10 15.64 -8.43 -41.54
CA ILE A 10 14.63 -7.39 -41.75
C ILE A 10 14.41 -7.19 -43.25
N ILE A 11 13.17 -7.34 -43.72
CA ILE A 11 12.82 -7.25 -45.14
C ILE A 11 11.84 -6.09 -45.37
N LEU A 12 12.07 -5.32 -46.44
CA LEU A 12 11.11 -4.33 -46.93
C LEU A 12 9.91 -5.01 -47.58
N ARG A 13 8.71 -4.63 -47.14
CA ARG A 13 7.45 -5.00 -47.77
C ARG A 13 6.84 -3.87 -48.59
N ASN A 14 6.92 -2.64 -48.11
CA ASN A 14 6.37 -1.46 -48.79
C ASN A 14 7.15 -0.19 -48.41
N ALA A 15 7.31 0.73 -49.35
CA ALA A 15 7.66 2.14 -49.16
C ALA A 15 7.30 2.92 -50.42
N ASP A 16 7.03 4.21 -50.31
CA ASP A 16 6.72 5.06 -51.47
C ASP A 16 7.97 5.34 -52.32
N SER A 17 9.14 5.43 -51.68
CA SER A 17 10.44 5.58 -52.35
C SER A 17 11.57 4.88 -51.60
N LEU A 18 12.64 4.54 -52.34
CA LEU A 18 13.82 3.84 -51.85
C LEU A 18 15.09 4.46 -52.44
N ARG A 19 16.10 4.64 -51.59
CA ARG A 19 17.46 5.02 -51.99
C ARG A 19 18.47 4.03 -51.42
N GLY A 20 19.27 3.40 -52.28
CA GLY A 20 20.39 2.56 -51.87
C GLY A 20 21.70 3.34 -51.87
N LEU A 21 22.49 3.22 -50.81
CA LEU A 21 23.81 3.83 -50.69
C LEU A 21 24.83 2.78 -50.24
N ASN A 22 25.92 2.69 -50.99
CA ASN A 22 27.10 1.89 -50.63
C ASN A 22 28.24 2.87 -50.37
N ILE A 23 28.69 2.95 -49.12
CA ILE A 23 29.87 3.73 -48.71
C ILE A 23 30.90 2.79 -48.08
N GLU A 24 32.14 3.25 -47.89
CA GLU A 24 33.21 2.46 -47.26
C GLU A 24 32.82 1.96 -45.85
N GLU A 25 31.98 2.71 -45.13
CA GLU A 25 31.47 2.37 -43.79
C GLU A 25 30.32 1.34 -43.80
N GLY A 26 29.81 0.95 -44.98
CA GLY A 26 28.80 -0.10 -45.15
C GLY A 26 27.69 0.20 -46.16
N SER A 27 26.87 -0.82 -46.42
CA SER A 27 25.69 -0.73 -47.28
C SER A 27 24.46 -0.39 -46.45
N PHE A 28 23.80 0.73 -46.75
CA PHE A 28 22.53 1.10 -46.15
C PHE A 28 21.46 1.44 -47.19
N ARG A 29 20.21 1.25 -46.80
CA ARG A 29 19.02 1.59 -47.59
C ARG A 29 18.17 2.58 -46.82
N GLU A 30 17.71 3.61 -47.50
CA GLU A 30 16.76 4.58 -46.97
C GLU A 30 15.41 4.38 -47.64
N PHE A 31 14.35 4.37 -46.84
CA PHE A 31 12.97 4.19 -47.28
C PHE A 31 12.15 5.38 -46.83
N PHE A 32 11.29 5.91 -47.71
CA PHE A 32 10.52 7.13 -47.49
C PHE A 32 9.05 6.88 -47.79
N GLY A 33 8.17 7.34 -46.89
CA GLY A 33 6.72 7.30 -47.02
C GLY A 33 6.14 5.89 -46.87
N ASN A 34 5.12 5.75 -46.01
CA ASN A 34 4.38 4.50 -45.79
C ASN A 34 5.27 3.25 -45.66
N VAL A 35 6.37 3.39 -44.93
CA VAL A 35 7.40 2.36 -44.83
C VAL A 35 6.87 1.21 -43.99
N TRP A 36 7.01 -0.01 -44.51
CA TRP A 36 6.63 -1.24 -43.84
C TRP A 36 7.74 -2.28 -44.02
N LEU A 37 8.43 -2.59 -42.93
CA LEU A 37 9.42 -3.64 -42.83
C LEU A 37 8.86 -4.80 -42.01
N ILE A 38 9.32 -6.02 -42.29
CA ILE A 38 8.90 -7.23 -41.58
C ILE A 38 10.12 -8.04 -41.18
N GLN A 39 10.08 -8.60 -39.97
CA GLN A 39 10.98 -9.67 -39.55
C GLN A 39 10.17 -10.70 -38.76
N LYS A 40 10.11 -11.95 -39.23
CA LYS A 40 9.31 -13.02 -38.62
C LYS A 40 7.83 -12.66 -38.42
N ASP A 41 7.40 -12.46 -37.18
CA ASP A 41 6.06 -12.05 -36.76
C ASP A 41 5.98 -10.59 -36.30
N LEU A 42 7.05 -9.81 -36.54
CA LEU A 42 7.07 -8.37 -36.31
C LEU A 42 6.76 -7.61 -37.60
N ASP A 43 5.86 -6.65 -37.49
CA ASP A 43 5.69 -5.57 -38.46
C ASP A 43 6.26 -4.27 -37.86
N LEU A 44 7.12 -3.60 -38.65
CA LEU A 44 7.72 -2.31 -38.31
C LEU A 44 7.24 -1.28 -39.34
N LYS A 45 6.42 -0.32 -38.91
CA LYS A 45 5.85 0.73 -39.78
C LYS A 45 6.30 2.11 -39.33
N CYS A 46 6.56 3.01 -40.28
CA CYS A 46 6.98 4.39 -40.01
C CYS A 46 6.91 5.26 -41.28
N ASP A 47 7.21 6.55 -41.13
CA ASP A 47 7.31 7.49 -42.25
C ASP A 47 8.67 7.40 -42.96
N TYR A 48 9.73 7.09 -42.22
CA TYR A 48 11.10 6.97 -42.73
C TYR A 48 11.87 5.86 -42.02
N ALA A 49 12.65 5.08 -42.77
CA ALA A 49 13.56 4.10 -42.19
C ALA A 49 14.93 4.08 -42.86
N LYS A 50 15.98 3.96 -42.06
CA LYS A 50 17.36 3.70 -42.50
C LYS A 50 17.77 2.30 -42.07
N GLN A 51 17.87 1.39 -43.02
CA GLN A 51 18.27 0.00 -42.79
C GLN A 51 19.77 -0.19 -43.02
N PHE A 52 20.44 -0.78 -42.04
CA PHE A 52 21.84 -1.20 -42.08
C PHE A 52 21.91 -2.69 -42.38
N ILE A 53 22.32 -3.05 -43.60
CA ILE A 53 22.25 -4.43 -44.09
C ILE A 53 23.18 -5.35 -43.30
N ASN A 54 24.44 -4.96 -43.15
CA ASN A 54 25.48 -5.80 -42.55
C ASN A 54 25.22 -6.11 -41.07
N SER A 55 24.59 -5.19 -40.35
CA SER A 55 24.27 -5.36 -38.93
C SER A 55 22.84 -5.86 -38.68
N ASN A 56 22.04 -6.07 -39.74
CA ASN A 56 20.62 -6.39 -39.67
C ASN A 56 19.88 -5.46 -38.68
N ALA A 57 20.02 -4.15 -38.87
CA ALA A 57 19.45 -3.14 -37.97
C ALA A 57 18.70 -2.06 -38.75
N VAL A 58 17.81 -1.34 -38.09
CA VAL A 58 17.04 -0.25 -38.69
C VAL A 58 16.79 0.89 -37.70
N ASP A 59 17.04 2.12 -38.15
CA ASP A 59 16.50 3.34 -37.53
C ASP A 59 15.14 3.64 -38.14
N LEU A 60 14.09 3.69 -37.32
CA LEU A 60 12.72 4.04 -37.70
C LEU A 60 12.41 5.44 -37.17
N LEU A 61 11.90 6.35 -38.01
CA LEU A 61 11.54 7.71 -37.63
C LEU A 61 10.18 8.11 -38.20
N GLY A 62 9.41 8.87 -37.40
CA GLY A 62 8.09 9.39 -37.77
C GLY A 62 7.01 8.32 -37.66
N ASN A 63 6.02 8.59 -36.79
CA ASN A 63 4.86 7.72 -36.55
C ASN A 63 5.22 6.22 -36.45
N VAL A 64 6.28 5.90 -35.70
CA VAL A 64 6.78 4.52 -35.65
C VAL A 64 5.80 3.64 -34.90
N VAL A 65 5.41 2.53 -35.53
CA VAL A 65 4.54 1.50 -34.96
C VAL A 65 5.21 0.14 -35.14
N ILE A 66 5.49 -0.54 -34.04
CA ILE A 66 5.94 -1.93 -34.02
C ILE A 66 4.80 -2.79 -33.51
N THR A 67 4.44 -3.85 -34.23
CA THR A 67 3.42 -4.80 -33.79
C THR A 67 3.96 -6.21 -33.69
N GLN A 68 3.67 -6.91 -32.58
CA GLN A 68 3.99 -8.31 -32.37
C GLN A 68 2.81 -9.02 -31.68
N LYS A 69 2.08 -9.86 -32.43
CA LYS A 69 0.82 -10.48 -31.97
C LYS A 69 -0.20 -9.41 -31.53
N THR A 70 -0.53 -9.34 -30.24
CA THR A 70 -1.45 -8.36 -29.63
C THR A 70 -0.77 -7.06 -29.23
N MET A 71 0.57 -7.02 -29.20
CA MET A 71 1.30 -5.85 -28.75
C MET A 71 1.45 -4.83 -29.88
N ILE A 72 1.18 -3.57 -29.55
CA ILE A 72 1.41 -2.39 -30.38
C ILE A 72 2.29 -1.43 -29.59
N LEU A 73 3.46 -1.12 -30.11
CA LEU A 73 4.39 -0.14 -29.55
C LEU A 73 4.49 1.05 -30.51
N LYS A 74 4.22 2.25 -29.99
CA LYS A 74 4.31 3.52 -30.71
C LYS A 74 5.45 4.38 -30.13
N SER A 75 6.18 5.07 -31.00
CA SER A 75 7.18 6.07 -30.61
C SER A 75 7.50 7.01 -31.80
N PRO A 76 7.97 8.25 -31.56
CA PRO A 76 8.51 9.09 -32.63
C PRO A 76 9.75 8.51 -33.32
N LYS A 77 10.58 7.75 -32.58
CA LYS A 77 11.82 7.17 -33.08
C LYS A 77 12.17 5.87 -32.35
N ILE A 78 12.51 4.83 -33.12
CA ILE A 78 12.96 3.54 -32.59
C ILE A 78 14.18 3.06 -33.36
N PHE A 79 15.20 2.62 -32.63
CA PHE A 79 16.25 1.78 -33.20
C PHE A 79 15.91 0.31 -32.95
N TYR A 80 15.97 -0.52 -33.99
CA TYR A 80 15.73 -1.96 -33.87
C TYR A 80 16.90 -2.75 -34.44
N ASN A 81 17.46 -3.65 -33.63
CA ASN A 81 18.49 -4.60 -34.05
C ASN A 81 17.83 -5.98 -34.26
N GLY A 82 17.70 -6.40 -35.52
CA GLY A 82 17.09 -7.66 -35.89
C GLY A 82 17.90 -8.89 -35.49
N SER A 83 19.23 -8.76 -35.37
CA SER A 83 20.12 -9.84 -34.92
C SER A 83 19.91 -10.17 -33.45
N SER A 84 19.85 -9.15 -32.58
CA SER A 84 19.60 -9.33 -31.13
C SER A 84 18.10 -9.43 -30.81
N GLY A 85 17.24 -8.84 -31.63
CA GLY A 85 15.81 -8.69 -31.36
C GLY A 85 15.50 -7.56 -30.36
N ILE A 86 16.37 -6.55 -30.25
CA ILE A 86 16.21 -5.46 -29.29
C ILE A 86 15.71 -4.21 -30.00
N ALA A 87 14.58 -3.66 -29.52
CA ALA A 87 14.06 -2.34 -29.89
C ALA A 87 14.36 -1.34 -28.77
N VAL A 88 14.82 -0.14 -29.12
CA VAL A 88 15.14 0.95 -28.20
C VAL A 88 14.41 2.22 -28.62
N ALA A 89 13.59 2.76 -27.72
CA ALA A 89 12.87 4.02 -27.88
C ALA A 89 13.37 5.03 -26.83
N ASN A 90 13.89 6.17 -27.27
CA ASN A 90 14.50 7.18 -26.38
C ASN A 90 13.74 8.52 -26.34
N ASN A 91 12.64 8.66 -27.08
CA ASN A 91 11.90 9.92 -27.25
C ASN A 91 10.41 9.72 -27.00
N GLY A 92 10.05 9.13 -25.86
CA GLY A 92 8.69 8.71 -25.54
C GLY A 92 8.36 7.36 -26.16
N VAL A 93 7.69 6.51 -25.38
CA VAL A 93 7.21 5.21 -25.82
C VAL A 93 5.84 4.95 -25.22
N ALA A 94 4.92 4.50 -26.06
CA ALA A 94 3.61 4.03 -25.63
C ALA A 94 3.43 2.58 -26.09
N LEU A 95 3.05 1.69 -25.18
CA LEU A 95 2.83 0.28 -25.44
C LEU A 95 1.41 -0.09 -25.06
N ARG A 96 0.73 -0.84 -25.93
CA ARG A 96 -0.55 -1.48 -25.63
C ARG A 96 -0.43 -2.97 -25.88
N ASP A 97 -0.87 -3.80 -24.93
CA ASP A 97 -0.89 -5.25 -25.08
C ASP A 97 -2.16 -5.85 -24.47
N ALA A 98 -3.05 -6.37 -25.32
CA ALA A 98 -4.38 -6.85 -24.93
C ALA A 98 -5.17 -5.81 -24.10
N ASN A 99 -5.10 -5.92 -22.77
CA ASN A 99 -5.85 -5.10 -21.81
C ASN A 99 -4.95 -4.15 -20.98
N SER A 100 -3.65 -4.09 -21.26
CA SER A 100 -2.75 -3.16 -20.60
C SER A 100 -2.30 -2.04 -21.54
N TYR A 101 -2.07 -0.89 -20.92
CA TYR A 101 -1.53 0.31 -21.52
C TYR A 101 -0.33 0.79 -20.70
N LEU A 102 0.70 1.27 -21.38
CA LEU A 102 1.91 1.79 -20.75
C LEU A 102 2.43 3.01 -21.51
N GLU A 103 2.88 4.02 -20.77
CA GLU A 103 3.68 5.14 -21.28
C GLU A 103 4.96 5.32 -20.47
N ALA A 104 6.04 5.70 -21.13
CA ALA A 104 7.30 6.08 -20.48
C ALA A 104 8.10 7.06 -21.36
N GLU A 105 9.09 7.73 -20.78
CA GLU A 105 10.02 8.57 -21.56
C GLU A 105 10.95 7.74 -22.45
N LYS A 106 11.40 6.59 -21.95
CA LYS A 106 12.30 5.68 -22.67
C LYS A 106 11.92 4.23 -22.41
N GLY A 107 12.27 3.36 -23.34
CA GLY A 107 12.06 1.95 -23.16
C GLY A 107 12.90 1.07 -24.08
N THR A 108 13.22 -0.11 -23.58
CA THR A 108 13.85 -1.19 -24.33
C THR A 108 12.91 -2.39 -24.35
N TYR A 109 12.78 -3.04 -25.50
CA TYR A 109 12.00 -4.27 -25.62
C TYR A 109 12.80 -5.36 -26.33
N SER A 110 12.92 -6.52 -25.67
CA SER A 110 13.49 -7.73 -26.27
C SER A 110 12.39 -8.60 -26.86
N THR A 111 12.37 -8.74 -28.18
CA THR A 111 11.39 -9.54 -28.92
C THR A 111 11.60 -11.05 -28.75
N LYS A 112 12.80 -11.45 -28.30
CA LYS A 112 13.16 -12.85 -28.02
C LYS A 112 12.89 -13.24 -26.58
N ALA A 113 13.29 -12.40 -25.62
CA ALA A 113 13.10 -12.67 -24.19
C ALA A 113 11.72 -12.22 -23.68
N TYR A 114 10.98 -11.44 -24.46
CA TYR A 114 9.72 -10.81 -24.08
C TYR A 114 9.82 -9.94 -22.81
N LEU A 115 11.00 -9.33 -22.64
CA LEU A 115 11.31 -8.43 -21.53
C LEU A 115 11.17 -6.99 -22.01
N ALA A 116 10.34 -6.22 -21.32
CA ALA A 116 10.17 -4.79 -21.54
C ALA A 116 10.73 -4.03 -20.32
N ASP A 117 11.48 -2.98 -20.59
CA ASP A 117 12.19 -2.21 -19.58
C ASP A 117 11.98 -0.72 -19.87
N PHE A 118 11.30 -0.03 -18.96
CA PHE A 118 10.82 1.33 -19.15
C PHE A 118 11.35 2.25 -18.07
N TYR A 119 11.71 3.47 -18.49
CA TYR A 119 12.40 4.45 -17.66
C TYR A 119 11.81 5.85 -17.86
N GLY A 120 11.73 6.60 -16.77
CA GLY A 120 11.25 7.98 -16.72
C GLY A 120 9.73 8.06 -16.80
N ASP A 121 9.12 8.53 -15.70
CA ASP A 121 7.68 8.74 -15.54
C ASP A 121 6.82 7.63 -16.18
N VAL A 122 7.07 6.40 -15.74
CA VAL A 122 6.32 5.24 -16.21
C VAL A 122 4.90 5.30 -15.67
N PHE A 123 3.94 5.21 -16.57
CA PHE A 123 2.52 5.05 -16.26
C PHE A 123 2.03 3.75 -16.86
N ILE A 124 1.32 2.96 -16.07
CA ILE A 124 0.68 1.71 -16.52
C ILE A 124 -0.78 1.76 -16.13
N GLU A 125 -1.65 1.36 -17.04
CA GLU A 125 -3.06 1.17 -16.75
C GLU A 125 -3.51 -0.18 -17.29
N ASP A 126 -4.20 -0.96 -16.47
CA ASP A 126 -4.96 -2.13 -16.92
C ASP A 126 -6.45 -2.00 -16.59
N ASP A 127 -7.18 -3.10 -16.69
CA ASP A 127 -8.61 -3.11 -16.39
C ASP A 127 -8.91 -2.75 -14.93
N SER A 128 -7.99 -3.06 -14.01
CA SER A 128 -8.19 -3.04 -12.56
C SER A 128 -7.45 -1.91 -11.84
N VAL A 129 -6.28 -1.50 -12.33
CA VAL A 129 -5.39 -0.56 -11.64
C VAL A 129 -4.76 0.47 -12.57
N LYS A 130 -4.36 1.60 -11.97
CA LYS A 130 -3.40 2.57 -12.51
C LYS A 130 -2.13 2.51 -11.66
N ILE A 131 -0.96 2.47 -12.29
CA ILE A 131 0.35 2.40 -11.65
C ILE A 131 1.21 3.55 -12.17
N TYR A 132 1.92 4.21 -11.26
CA TYR A 132 2.93 5.21 -11.59
C TYR A 132 4.25 4.85 -10.91
N SER A 133 5.37 5.00 -11.60
CA SER A 133 6.71 4.78 -11.04
C SER A 133 7.79 5.41 -11.93
N ASP A 134 9.03 5.49 -11.44
CA ASP A 134 10.14 5.99 -12.26
C ASP A 134 10.59 4.96 -13.29
N ASN A 135 10.63 3.69 -12.90
CA ASN A 135 11.05 2.61 -13.79
C ASN A 135 10.16 1.37 -13.61
N VAL A 136 10.01 0.59 -14.69
CA VAL A 136 9.34 -0.72 -14.66
C VAL A 136 10.05 -1.70 -15.57
N VAL A 137 10.38 -2.87 -15.02
CA VAL A 137 10.73 -4.06 -15.80
C VAL A 137 9.53 -5.00 -15.80
N HIS A 138 9.14 -5.48 -16.99
CA HIS A 138 8.01 -6.39 -17.17
C HIS A 138 8.37 -7.56 -18.08
N ASN A 139 8.15 -8.78 -17.61
CA ASN A 139 8.29 -9.99 -18.41
C ASN A 139 6.90 -10.40 -18.93
N ARG A 140 6.66 -10.32 -20.24
CA ARG A 140 5.34 -10.66 -20.80
C ARG A 140 5.01 -12.15 -20.74
N THR A 141 6.01 -13.02 -20.61
CA THR A 141 5.81 -14.48 -20.52
C THR A 141 5.34 -14.87 -19.12
N THR A 142 6.04 -14.42 -18.09
CA THR A 142 5.70 -14.73 -16.68
C THR A 142 4.67 -13.77 -16.09
N ARG A 143 4.47 -12.62 -16.74
CA ARG A 143 3.71 -11.44 -16.26
C ARG A 143 4.26 -10.80 -14.99
N GLU A 144 5.48 -11.16 -14.61
CA GLU A 144 6.17 -10.55 -13.47
C GLU A 144 6.52 -9.10 -13.79
N SER A 145 6.36 -8.25 -12.79
CA SER A 145 6.68 -6.82 -12.90
C SER A 145 7.49 -6.37 -11.70
N PHE A 146 8.47 -5.52 -11.96
CA PHE A 146 9.31 -4.88 -10.96
C PHE A 146 9.28 -3.37 -11.19
N ALA A 147 8.56 -2.65 -10.33
CA ALA A 147 8.42 -1.20 -10.38
C ALA A 147 9.27 -0.56 -9.28
N THR A 148 9.98 0.53 -9.61
CA THR A 148 10.86 1.24 -8.67
C THR A 148 10.77 2.75 -8.84
N GLY A 149 11.09 3.46 -7.77
CA GLY A 149 11.11 4.93 -7.71
C GLY A 149 9.70 5.47 -7.55
N ASP A 150 9.34 5.81 -6.31
CA ASP A 150 8.04 6.34 -5.88
C ASP A 150 6.85 5.69 -6.62
N VAL A 151 6.61 4.41 -6.28
CA VAL A 151 5.57 3.60 -6.91
C VAL A 151 4.22 3.88 -6.27
N TRP A 152 3.23 4.20 -7.09
CA TRP A 152 1.84 4.38 -6.70
C TRP A 152 0.94 3.43 -7.44
N ILE A 153 0.01 2.80 -6.74
CA ILE A 153 -1.02 1.93 -7.33
C ILE A 153 -2.39 2.44 -6.86
N PHE A 154 -3.26 2.69 -7.82
CA PHE A 154 -4.64 3.10 -7.61
C PHE A 154 -5.59 2.03 -8.17
N GLY A 155 -6.46 1.50 -7.32
CA GLY A 155 -7.57 0.66 -7.77
C GLY A 155 -8.60 1.46 -8.57
N LYS A 156 -9.03 0.93 -9.71
CA LYS A 156 -10.07 1.57 -10.56
C LYS A 156 -11.48 1.30 -10.07
N TYR A 157 -11.69 0.10 -9.52
CA TYR A 157 -12.98 -0.35 -8.98
C TYR A 157 -12.89 -0.75 -7.51
N THR A 158 -11.70 -0.61 -6.93
CA THR A 158 -11.48 -0.80 -5.50
C THR A 158 -11.04 0.52 -4.93
N ASN A 159 -11.45 0.78 -3.69
CA ASN A 159 -11.07 1.97 -2.96
C ASN A 159 -9.69 1.80 -2.31
N VAL A 160 -8.74 1.22 -3.03
CA VAL A 160 -7.42 0.89 -2.53
C VAL A 160 -6.39 1.79 -3.19
N ILE A 161 -5.57 2.43 -2.37
CA ILE A 161 -4.37 3.15 -2.79
C ILE A 161 -3.18 2.49 -2.10
N MET A 162 -2.12 2.24 -2.84
CA MET A 162 -0.88 1.70 -2.31
C MET A 162 0.30 2.55 -2.77
N LYS A 163 1.24 2.78 -1.86
CA LYS A 163 2.49 3.47 -2.12
C LYS A 163 3.66 2.60 -1.64
N GLY A 164 4.78 2.64 -2.35
CA GLY A 164 6.07 2.17 -1.85
C GLY A 164 7.22 2.57 -2.79
N ASP A 165 8.47 2.46 -2.34
CA ASP A 165 9.64 2.80 -3.15
C ASP A 165 9.91 1.73 -4.22
N THR A 166 9.59 0.48 -3.91
CA THR A 166 9.72 -0.67 -4.82
C THR A 166 8.53 -1.59 -4.66
N ILE A 167 7.96 -2.05 -5.78
CA ILE A 167 6.88 -3.05 -5.79
C ILE A 167 7.19 -4.14 -6.81
N ILE A 168 7.14 -5.39 -6.35
CA ILE A 168 7.28 -6.58 -7.17
C ILE A 168 5.94 -7.31 -7.20
N ASN A 169 5.51 -7.70 -8.39
CA ASN A 169 4.31 -8.51 -8.59
C ASN A 169 4.68 -9.82 -9.29
N ILE A 170 4.27 -10.94 -8.70
CA ILE A 170 4.50 -12.30 -9.19
C ILE A 170 3.13 -12.98 -9.34
N PRO A 171 2.46 -12.82 -10.50
CA PRO A 171 1.09 -13.29 -10.69
C PRO A 171 0.91 -14.80 -10.53
N LYS A 172 1.91 -15.59 -10.93
CA LYS A 172 1.88 -17.06 -10.82
C LYS A 172 1.63 -17.51 -9.37
N ASP A 173 2.15 -16.76 -8.42
CA ASP A 173 2.07 -17.07 -6.99
C ASP A 173 0.98 -16.25 -6.29
N SER A 174 0.20 -15.45 -7.04
CA SER A 174 -0.77 -14.49 -6.50
C SER A 174 -0.15 -13.55 -5.46
N TYR A 175 1.12 -13.22 -5.65
CA TYR A 175 1.98 -12.58 -4.66
C TYR A 175 2.45 -11.20 -5.12
N SER A 176 2.51 -10.26 -4.18
CA SER A 176 3.23 -9.01 -4.37
C SER A 176 3.96 -8.60 -3.10
N ILE A 177 5.09 -7.93 -3.25
CA ILE A 177 5.84 -7.32 -2.16
C ILE A 177 6.09 -5.85 -2.46
N SER A 178 5.92 -5.01 -1.45
CA SER A 178 6.20 -3.58 -1.48
C SER A 178 7.16 -3.22 -0.35
N THR A 179 8.26 -2.55 -0.67
CA THR A 179 9.30 -2.16 0.29
C THR A 179 9.62 -0.69 0.19
N GLY A 180 9.97 -0.09 1.33
CA GLY A 180 10.38 1.31 1.43
C GLY A 180 9.17 2.23 1.46
N ASN A 181 8.96 2.92 2.58
CA ASN A 181 7.84 3.85 2.82
C ASN A 181 6.49 3.27 2.39
N THR A 182 6.25 2.00 2.72
CA THR A 182 5.08 1.28 2.24
C THR A 182 3.84 1.73 2.99
N VAL A 183 2.80 2.11 2.25
CA VAL A 183 1.51 2.49 2.83
C VAL A 183 0.37 1.88 2.02
N LEU A 184 -0.57 1.26 2.73
CA LEU A 184 -1.83 0.76 2.20
C LEU A 184 -2.98 1.58 2.76
N PHE A 185 -3.80 2.13 1.87
CA PHE A 185 -5.06 2.77 2.21
C PHE A 185 -6.23 1.97 1.66
N LYS A 186 -7.26 1.77 2.49
CA LYS A 186 -8.57 1.25 2.11
C LYS A 186 -9.65 2.26 2.51
N ILE A 187 -10.33 2.82 1.52
CA ILE A 187 -11.33 3.88 1.71
C ILE A 187 -12.74 3.24 1.71
N ASP A 188 -13.48 3.34 2.82
CA ASP A 188 -14.75 2.61 2.97
C ASP A 188 -15.95 3.37 2.37
N THR A 189 -16.04 4.68 2.58
CA THR A 189 -17.11 5.51 2.01
C THR A 189 -16.58 6.23 0.77
N VAL A 190 -17.33 6.20 -0.35
CA VAL A 190 -17.04 6.95 -1.60
C VAL A 190 -16.94 8.48 -1.40
N ARG A 191 -17.06 8.97 -0.16
CA ARG A 191 -16.94 10.38 0.21
C ARG A 191 -15.48 10.82 0.25
N ARG A 192 -15.13 11.62 -0.77
CA ARG A 192 -14.01 12.56 -0.87
C ARG A 192 -12.63 12.01 -0.49
N LEU A 193 -11.97 11.43 -1.49
CA LEU A 193 -10.61 11.91 -1.79
C LEU A 193 -10.80 13.35 -2.32
N ASP A 194 -10.67 14.35 -1.46
CA ASP A 194 -10.53 15.72 -1.96
C ASP A 194 -9.11 15.81 -2.51
N SER A 195 -8.98 15.64 -3.83
CA SER A 195 -7.75 15.96 -4.53
C SER A 195 -7.62 17.47 -4.56
N ILE A 196 -6.70 18.01 -3.76
CA ILE A 196 -6.30 19.41 -3.89
C ILE A 196 -5.20 19.45 -4.94
N PHE A 197 -5.45 20.16 -6.04
CA PHE A 197 -4.43 20.47 -7.01
C PHE A 197 -3.63 21.67 -6.49
N VAL A 198 -2.33 21.47 -6.27
CA VAL A 198 -1.40 22.55 -5.94
C VAL A 198 -0.55 22.82 -7.17
N GLU A 199 -0.53 24.09 -7.59
CA GLU A 199 0.30 24.59 -8.68
C GLU A 199 1.59 25.15 -8.07
N GLU A 200 2.69 24.40 -8.17
CA GLU A 200 4.04 24.87 -7.86
C GLU A 200 4.93 24.63 -9.08
N GLU A 201 5.64 25.66 -9.54
CA GLU A 201 6.72 25.55 -10.54
C GLU A 201 6.37 24.79 -11.84
N GLU A 202 5.27 25.15 -12.52
CA GLU A 202 4.79 24.49 -13.77
C GLU A 202 4.47 22.97 -13.63
N GLN A 203 4.39 22.46 -12.40
CA GLN A 203 4.02 21.09 -12.07
C GLN A 203 2.73 21.03 -11.26
N PHE A 204 1.82 20.14 -11.67
CA PHE A 204 0.56 19.89 -10.98
C PHE A 204 0.75 18.74 -10.00
N PHE A 205 0.54 19.02 -8.70
CA PHE A 205 0.53 18.00 -7.65
C PHE A 205 -0.89 17.73 -7.19
N SER A 206 -1.25 16.45 -7.04
CA SER A 206 -2.52 16.03 -6.45
C SER A 206 -2.28 15.63 -5.00
N THR A 207 -2.71 16.44 -4.04
CA THR A 207 -2.74 16.04 -2.63
C THR A 207 -4.04 15.29 -2.36
N TYR A 208 -3.94 14.03 -1.92
CA TYR A 208 -5.08 13.23 -1.53
C TYR A 208 -5.36 13.43 -0.03
N ILE A 209 -6.48 14.10 0.27
CA ILE A 209 -7.00 14.17 1.63
C ILE A 209 -7.90 12.97 1.86
N LEU A 210 -7.53 12.13 2.82
CA LEU A 210 -8.27 10.93 3.21
C LEU A 210 -9.29 11.25 4.30
N SER A 211 -10.45 10.59 4.24
CA SER A 211 -11.51 10.72 5.24
C SER A 211 -11.22 9.91 6.51
N LEU A 212 -11.90 10.24 7.62
CA LEU A 212 -11.73 9.56 8.91
C LEU A 212 -12.04 8.06 8.87
N ASP A 213 -12.95 7.63 7.97
CA ASP A 213 -13.36 6.22 7.83
C ASP A 213 -12.29 5.37 7.11
N THR A 214 -11.22 5.98 6.62
CA THR A 214 -10.14 5.30 5.87
C THR A 214 -9.27 4.45 6.82
N LEU A 215 -9.08 3.18 6.46
CA LEU A 215 -8.04 2.34 7.06
C LEU A 215 -6.70 2.64 6.38
N SER A 216 -5.72 3.08 7.17
CA SER A 216 -4.33 3.29 6.76
C SER A 216 -3.42 2.31 7.50
N ILE A 217 -2.54 1.62 6.79
CA ILE A 217 -1.49 0.78 7.36
C ILE A 217 -0.16 1.15 6.71
N SER A 218 0.80 1.63 7.49
CA SER A 218 2.17 1.91 7.02
C SER A 218 3.18 0.96 7.65
N CYS A 219 4.22 0.58 6.91
CA CYS A 219 5.30 -0.28 7.36
C CYS A 219 6.54 -0.17 6.48
N ASP A 220 7.63 -0.85 6.86
CA ASP A 220 8.85 -0.93 6.05
C ASP A 220 8.67 -1.90 4.86
N THR A 221 8.01 -3.03 5.10
CA THR A 221 7.74 -4.06 4.09
C THR A 221 6.32 -4.60 4.21
N MET A 222 5.62 -4.69 3.08
CA MET A 222 4.32 -5.34 2.98
C MET A 222 4.38 -6.46 1.95
N GLN A 223 3.89 -7.63 2.33
CA GLN A 223 3.65 -8.75 1.42
C GLN A 223 2.15 -8.98 1.32
N ALA A 224 1.65 -9.28 0.13
CA ALA A 224 0.24 -9.56 -0.10
C ALA A 224 0.06 -10.83 -0.93
N TYR A 225 -0.82 -11.70 -0.45
CA TYR A 225 -1.26 -12.92 -1.11
C TYR A 225 -2.74 -12.79 -1.43
N ARG A 226 -3.12 -12.94 -2.71
CA ARG A 226 -4.49 -12.70 -3.19
C ARG A 226 -5.03 -13.92 -3.91
N PHE A 227 -5.48 -14.90 -3.13
CA PHE A 227 -6.15 -16.08 -3.66
C PHE A 227 -7.65 -15.79 -3.90
N ILE A 228 -8.31 -16.61 -4.70
CA ILE A 228 -9.76 -16.48 -4.92
C ILE A 228 -10.48 -16.70 -3.59
N GLY A 229 -11.12 -15.64 -3.07
CA GLY A 229 -11.88 -15.68 -1.83
C GLY A 229 -11.07 -15.47 -0.54
N ASP A 230 -9.74 -15.33 -0.62
CA ASP A 230 -8.89 -15.04 0.52
C ASP A 230 -7.75 -14.07 0.15
N GLU A 231 -7.71 -12.93 0.82
CA GLU A 231 -6.65 -11.94 0.69
C GLU A 231 -5.98 -11.69 2.05
N GLU A 232 -4.67 -11.92 2.08
CA GLU A 232 -3.83 -11.80 3.27
C GLU A 232 -2.72 -10.78 3.03
N TYR A 233 -2.52 -9.89 4.01
CA TYR A 233 -1.48 -8.88 3.98
C TYR A 233 -0.59 -9.05 5.22
N PHE A 234 0.71 -9.18 5.02
CA PHE A 234 1.73 -9.26 6.06
C PHE A 234 2.51 -7.95 6.07
N PHE A 235 2.56 -7.28 7.21
CA PHE A 235 3.26 -6.02 7.40
C PHE A 235 4.39 -6.24 8.39
N ASP A 236 5.60 -5.86 8.02
CA ASP A 236 6.80 -6.00 8.84
C ASP A 236 7.58 -4.68 8.88
N GLY A 237 8.08 -4.35 10.08
CA GLY A 237 8.85 -3.14 10.34
C GLY A 237 7.97 -1.90 10.52
N ASN A 238 8.07 -1.26 11.69
CA ASN A 238 7.41 0.01 12.00
C ASN A 238 5.92 0.07 11.63
N VAL A 239 5.16 -0.99 11.94
CA VAL A 239 3.74 -1.05 11.58
C VAL A 239 2.96 0.01 12.35
N GLN A 240 2.27 0.88 11.62
CA GLN A 240 1.33 1.84 12.17
C GLN A 240 -0.02 1.70 11.48
N ILE A 241 -1.09 1.64 12.28
CA ILE A 241 -2.46 1.50 11.80
C ILE A 241 -3.27 2.69 12.29
N VAL A 242 -4.08 3.26 11.40
CA VAL A 242 -5.04 4.31 11.74
C VAL A 242 -6.36 4.02 11.04
N LYS A 243 -7.46 3.98 11.81
CA LYS A 243 -8.83 3.93 11.30
C LYS A 243 -9.77 4.59 12.31
N GLU A 244 -10.41 5.69 11.94
CA GLU A 244 -11.32 6.46 12.80
C GLU A 244 -10.71 6.72 14.20
N ASN A 245 -11.29 6.12 15.23
CA ASN A 245 -10.88 6.27 16.64
C ASN A 245 -9.85 5.24 17.08
N ILE A 246 -9.51 4.27 16.22
CA ILE A 246 -8.52 3.22 16.49
C ILE A 246 -7.21 3.62 15.87
N LYS A 247 -6.17 3.55 16.70
CA LYS A 247 -4.79 3.70 16.24
C LYS A 247 -3.96 2.57 16.84
N ALA A 248 -2.95 2.09 16.12
CA ALA A 248 -2.08 1.05 16.65
C ALA A 248 -0.65 1.20 16.15
N ILE A 249 0.31 0.75 16.96
CA ILE A 249 1.68 0.50 16.54
C ILE A 249 2.10 -0.92 16.92
N ALA A 250 2.90 -1.56 16.08
CA ALA A 250 3.42 -2.90 16.30
C ALA A 250 4.73 -3.10 15.51
N LYS A 251 5.50 -4.14 15.83
CA LYS A 251 6.63 -4.54 14.98
C LYS A 251 6.16 -5.21 13.70
N SER A 252 5.13 -6.05 13.81
CA SER A 252 4.55 -6.80 12.71
C SER A 252 3.03 -6.92 12.85
N ALA A 253 2.35 -7.05 11.71
CA ALA A 253 0.92 -7.28 11.65
C ALA A 253 0.51 -8.21 10.51
N VAL A 254 -0.63 -8.87 10.67
CA VAL A 254 -1.30 -9.63 9.60
C VAL A 254 -2.73 -9.12 9.47
N PHE A 255 -3.16 -8.80 8.26
CA PHE A 255 -4.54 -8.44 7.95
C PHE A 255 -5.17 -9.50 7.04
N TYR A 256 -6.14 -10.22 7.59
CA TYR A 256 -7.01 -11.13 6.85
C TYR A 256 -8.22 -10.35 6.34
N LYS A 257 -8.15 -9.87 5.10
CA LYS A 257 -9.13 -8.92 4.56
C LYS A 257 -10.54 -9.48 4.54
N ASN A 258 -10.73 -10.71 4.05
CA ASN A 258 -12.06 -11.33 3.92
C ASN A 258 -12.68 -11.68 5.28
N ARG A 259 -11.85 -11.84 6.32
CA ARG A 259 -12.28 -12.11 7.69
C ARG A 259 -12.41 -10.83 8.52
N ASN A 260 -11.91 -9.70 8.01
CA ASN A 260 -11.84 -8.41 8.71
C ASN A 260 -11.12 -8.51 10.07
N ILE A 261 -10.02 -9.27 10.12
CA ILE A 261 -9.20 -9.49 11.32
C ILE A 261 -7.81 -8.92 11.13
N ILE A 262 -7.35 -8.09 12.06
CA ILE A 262 -5.98 -7.59 12.14
C ILE A 262 -5.31 -8.20 13.38
N ILE A 263 -4.18 -8.86 13.19
CA ILE A 263 -3.36 -9.42 14.27
C ILE A 263 -2.09 -8.59 14.39
N LEU A 264 -1.83 -8.05 15.58
CA LEU A 264 -0.65 -7.27 15.92
C LEU A 264 0.25 -8.08 16.85
N ARG A 265 1.56 -8.06 16.60
CA ARG A 265 2.53 -8.85 17.35
C ARG A 265 3.72 -8.01 17.82
N ASP A 266 4.49 -8.62 18.72
CA ASP A 266 5.71 -8.07 19.31
C ASP A 266 5.47 -6.78 20.10
N LYS A 267 4.65 -6.91 21.16
CA LYS A 267 4.32 -5.82 22.09
C LYS A 267 3.59 -4.64 21.45
N PRO A 268 2.46 -4.89 20.76
CA PRO A 268 1.68 -3.82 20.16
C PRO A 268 1.09 -2.87 21.22
N ILE A 269 0.80 -1.66 20.77
CA ILE A 269 0.02 -0.67 21.51
C ILE A 269 -1.18 -0.30 20.65
N VAL A 270 -2.38 -0.36 21.21
CA VAL A 270 -3.62 0.07 20.57
C VAL A 270 -4.23 1.21 21.36
N TRP A 271 -4.56 2.30 20.68
CA TRP A 271 -5.31 3.41 21.22
C TRP A 271 -6.74 3.34 20.72
N TYR A 272 -7.68 3.47 21.65
CA TYR A 272 -9.08 3.76 21.36
C TYR A 272 -9.50 4.92 22.23
N ASP A 273 -9.89 6.03 21.60
CA ASP A 273 -10.21 7.29 22.29
C ASP A 273 -9.08 7.76 23.25
N SER A 274 -9.33 7.75 24.57
CA SER A 274 -8.38 8.10 25.64
C SER A 274 -7.67 6.88 26.26
N THR A 275 -8.02 5.67 25.83
CA THR A 275 -7.48 4.40 26.34
C THR A 275 -6.29 3.94 25.51
N GLN A 276 -5.22 3.48 26.18
CA GLN A 276 -4.12 2.74 25.57
C GLN A 276 -4.12 1.30 26.09
N LEU A 277 -3.99 0.34 25.19
CA LEU A 277 -3.92 -1.08 25.48
C LEU A 277 -2.56 -1.62 25.06
N PHE A 278 -1.82 -2.17 26.02
CA PHE A 278 -0.53 -2.82 25.82
C PHE A 278 -0.69 -4.32 26.09
N SER A 279 -0.03 -5.16 25.30
CA SER A 279 -0.08 -6.62 25.45
C SER A 279 1.03 -7.27 24.62
N ASP A 280 1.29 -8.57 24.74
CA ASP A 280 2.27 -9.27 23.89
C ASP A 280 1.77 -9.44 22.45
N SER A 281 0.45 -9.65 22.28
CA SER A 281 -0.23 -9.64 20.98
C SER A 281 -1.65 -9.12 21.11
N ILE A 282 -2.16 -8.47 20.06
CA ILE A 282 -3.52 -7.93 20.03
C ILE A 282 -4.21 -8.35 18.74
N VAL A 283 -5.44 -8.83 18.84
CA VAL A 283 -6.32 -9.13 17.71
C VAL A 283 -7.44 -8.10 17.69
N ILE A 284 -7.65 -7.47 16.54
CA ILE A 284 -8.72 -6.51 16.26
C ILE A 284 -9.67 -7.15 15.25
N GLU A 285 -10.94 -7.24 15.62
CA GLU A 285 -12.01 -7.79 14.79
C GLU A 285 -12.97 -6.67 14.37
N LEU A 286 -13.22 -6.57 13.07
CA LEU A 286 -14.17 -5.61 12.49
C LEU A 286 -15.36 -6.35 11.88
N ILE A 287 -16.57 -5.82 12.04
CA ILE A 287 -17.79 -6.28 11.36
C ILE A 287 -18.43 -5.07 10.67
N ASP A 288 -18.76 -5.20 9.38
CA ASP A 288 -19.26 -4.10 8.55
C ASP A 288 -18.37 -2.84 8.66
N ASN A 289 -17.05 -3.07 8.67
CA ASN A 289 -15.99 -2.07 8.87
C ASN A 289 -16.02 -1.32 10.22
N LYS A 290 -16.87 -1.72 11.17
CA LYS A 290 -16.90 -1.16 12.54
C LYS A 290 -16.19 -2.06 13.52
N LEU A 291 -15.63 -1.47 14.56
CA LEU A 291 -14.98 -2.21 15.63
C LEU A 291 -16.00 -3.11 16.33
N LYS A 292 -15.70 -4.40 16.40
CA LYS A 292 -16.51 -5.36 17.14
C LYS A 292 -15.84 -5.80 18.43
N LYS A 293 -14.55 -6.15 18.35
CA LYS A 293 -13.80 -6.71 19.47
C LYS A 293 -12.32 -6.41 19.35
N ILE A 294 -11.68 -6.17 20.50
CA ILE A 294 -10.23 -6.18 20.67
C ILE A 294 -9.91 -7.24 21.71
N SER A 295 -8.99 -8.16 21.38
CA SER A 295 -8.49 -9.19 22.29
C SER A 295 -6.99 -9.03 22.47
N ALA A 296 -6.56 -8.68 23.66
CA ALA A 296 -5.16 -8.58 24.08
C ALA A 296 -4.76 -9.85 24.84
N PHE A 297 -3.65 -10.47 24.42
CA PHE A 297 -3.18 -11.73 24.96
C PHE A 297 -1.78 -11.62 25.55
N GLY A 298 -1.66 -11.98 26.83
CA GLY A 298 -0.42 -11.98 27.60
C GLY A 298 0.03 -10.60 28.08
N ASN A 299 0.37 -10.50 29.37
CA ASN A 299 0.94 -9.31 30.03
C ASN A 299 0.19 -8.01 29.68
N SER A 300 -1.14 -8.07 29.74
CA SER A 300 -2.03 -7.05 29.18
C SER A 300 -2.33 -5.95 30.19
N ILE A 301 -2.30 -4.69 29.76
CA ILE A 301 -2.74 -3.55 30.56
C ILE A 301 -3.47 -2.53 29.71
N ALA A 302 -4.65 -2.12 30.17
CA ALA A 302 -5.41 -0.99 29.67
C ALA A 302 -5.21 0.20 30.60
N VAL A 303 -4.86 1.37 30.06
CA VAL A 303 -4.72 2.62 30.79
C VAL A 303 -5.56 3.71 30.15
N THR A 304 -6.36 4.42 30.94
CA THR A 304 -7.36 5.38 30.45
C THR A 304 -7.23 6.69 31.22
N LYS A 305 -7.10 7.82 30.51
CA LYS A 305 -7.13 9.13 31.17
C LYS A 305 -8.51 9.40 31.76
N VAL A 306 -8.55 9.85 33.01
CA VAL A 306 -9.81 10.18 33.69
C VAL A 306 -10.37 11.52 33.19
N ASP A 307 -9.48 12.49 32.95
CA ASP A 307 -9.80 13.78 32.35
C ASP A 307 -8.72 14.13 31.33
N SER A 308 -9.11 14.74 30.21
CA SER A 308 -8.17 15.24 29.20
C SER A 308 -7.20 16.31 29.74
N LEU A 309 -7.62 17.08 30.75
CA LEU A 309 -6.84 18.14 31.38
C LEU A 309 -5.99 17.64 32.55
N ASP A 310 -6.39 16.51 33.16
CA ASP A 310 -5.64 15.87 34.24
C ASP A 310 -4.65 14.84 33.68
N LYS A 311 -3.37 15.19 33.74
CA LYS A 311 -2.29 14.34 33.24
C LYS A 311 -1.82 13.30 34.26
N GLU A 312 -2.26 13.38 35.52
CA GLU A 312 -1.74 12.54 36.60
C GLU A 312 -2.69 11.39 36.94
N ARG A 313 -4.00 11.56 36.77
CA ARG A 313 -4.99 10.52 37.08
C ARG A 313 -5.29 9.64 35.88
N ILE A 314 -4.89 8.37 35.99
CA ILE A 314 -5.01 7.37 34.94
C ILE A 314 -5.61 6.11 35.55
N ASN A 315 -6.81 5.73 35.08
CA ASN A 315 -7.41 4.45 35.41
C ASN A 315 -6.63 3.32 34.75
N GLN A 316 -6.46 2.19 35.46
CA GLN A 316 -5.59 1.09 35.04
C GLN A 316 -6.30 -0.23 35.28
N ILE A 317 -6.25 -1.13 34.31
CA ILE A 317 -6.68 -2.52 34.44
C ILE A 317 -5.57 -3.38 33.83
N ALA A 318 -4.88 -4.16 34.66
CA ALA A 318 -3.89 -5.14 34.26
C ALA A 318 -4.46 -6.55 34.41
N ALA A 319 -4.13 -7.47 33.52
CA ALA A 319 -4.51 -8.88 33.58
C ALA A 319 -3.60 -9.70 32.65
N ASN A 320 -3.71 -11.04 32.67
CA ASN A 320 -3.06 -11.84 31.63
C ASN A 320 -3.62 -11.47 30.25
N ASP A 321 -4.95 -11.56 30.10
CA ASP A 321 -5.66 -11.24 28.86
C ASP A 321 -6.73 -10.18 29.11
N ILE A 322 -6.90 -9.26 28.16
CA ILE A 322 -7.94 -8.24 28.19
C ILE A 322 -8.81 -8.36 26.93
N TYR A 323 -10.12 -8.43 27.11
CA TYR A 323 -11.10 -8.43 26.04
C TYR A 323 -11.95 -7.17 26.12
N ILE A 324 -12.07 -6.45 25.01
CA ILE A 324 -12.91 -5.26 24.90
C ILE A 324 -13.94 -5.51 23.80
N GLU A 325 -15.21 -5.40 24.14
CA GLU A 325 -16.32 -5.55 23.20
C GLU A 325 -16.96 -4.21 22.91
N PHE A 326 -17.35 -4.02 21.66
CA PHE A 326 -17.92 -2.78 21.16
C PHE A 326 -19.34 -2.99 20.67
N ASP A 327 -20.19 -2.01 20.93
CA ASP A 327 -21.51 -1.87 20.34
C ASP A 327 -21.67 -0.48 19.74
N ASN A 328 -22.14 -0.41 18.48
CA ASN A 328 -22.31 0.83 17.73
C ASN A 328 -21.09 1.78 17.77
N GLY A 329 -19.88 1.23 17.78
CA GLY A 329 -18.62 1.99 17.79
C GLY A 329 -18.20 2.53 19.15
N LYS A 330 -18.96 2.24 20.23
CA LYS A 330 -18.62 2.56 21.62
C LYS A 330 -18.21 1.30 22.38
N ILE A 331 -17.39 1.46 23.42
CA ILE A 331 -17.11 0.35 24.34
C ILE A 331 -18.41 -0.04 25.03
N ASN A 332 -18.70 -1.34 25.01
CA ASN A 332 -19.83 -1.95 25.71
C ASN A 332 -19.34 -2.71 26.96
N SER A 333 -18.22 -3.43 26.84
CA SER A 333 -17.63 -4.11 27.99
C SER A 333 -16.12 -4.29 27.91
N LEU A 334 -15.49 -4.42 29.06
CA LEU A 334 -14.10 -4.83 29.22
C LEU A 334 -14.01 -6.00 30.19
N ARG A 335 -13.18 -7.00 29.88
CA ARG A 335 -12.90 -8.15 30.75
C ARG A 335 -11.39 -8.35 30.87
N GLY A 336 -10.87 -8.27 32.09
CA GLY A 336 -9.50 -8.65 32.42
C GLY A 336 -9.51 -10.03 33.08
N ASN A 337 -8.90 -11.03 32.44
CA ASN A 337 -8.92 -12.41 32.90
C ASN A 337 -7.54 -12.84 33.42
N LEU A 338 -7.57 -13.62 34.51
CA LEU A 338 -6.42 -14.19 35.22
C LEU A 338 -5.50 -13.13 35.84
N ASN A 339 -5.35 -13.19 37.17
CA ASN A 339 -4.49 -12.30 37.96
C ASN A 339 -4.75 -10.82 37.68
N ALA A 340 -6.02 -10.44 37.63
CA ALA A 340 -6.43 -9.10 37.28
C ALA A 340 -6.15 -8.12 38.43
N SER A 341 -5.68 -6.92 38.11
CA SER A 341 -5.54 -5.83 39.06
C SER A 341 -6.09 -4.54 38.46
N SER A 342 -6.71 -3.70 39.29
CA SER A 342 -7.20 -2.38 38.88
C SER A 342 -6.71 -1.28 39.80
N LEU A 343 -6.50 -0.11 39.20
CA LEU A 343 -6.40 1.17 39.89
C LEU A 343 -7.47 2.10 39.32
N TYR A 344 -8.41 2.56 40.14
CA TYR A 344 -9.54 3.37 39.69
C TYR A 344 -9.72 4.62 40.55
N PHE A 345 -9.69 5.79 39.90
CA PHE A 345 -9.88 7.07 40.57
C PHE A 345 -11.37 7.43 40.62
N PHE A 346 -11.88 7.69 41.82
CA PHE A 346 -13.27 8.11 41.98
C PHE A 346 -13.39 9.63 41.92
N LYS A 347 -14.42 10.08 41.21
CA LYS A 347 -14.80 11.48 41.11
C LYS A 347 -16.29 11.63 41.38
N ASP A 348 -16.66 12.59 42.23
CA ASP A 348 -18.04 13.01 42.45
C ASP A 348 -18.22 14.49 42.11
N GLU A 349 -19.33 15.11 42.56
CA GLU A 349 -19.60 16.54 42.33
C GLU A 349 -18.63 17.47 43.07
N GLU A 350 -18.01 17.03 44.17
CA GLU A 350 -17.07 17.82 44.98
C GLU A 350 -15.62 17.68 44.50
N GLY A 351 -15.31 16.63 43.73
CA GLY A 351 -14.01 16.43 43.10
C GLY A 351 -13.54 14.99 43.15
N TYR A 352 -12.22 14.80 43.23
CA TYR A 352 -11.65 13.47 43.40
C TYR A 352 -11.66 13.06 44.87
N ASN A 353 -12.14 11.85 45.16
CA ASN A 353 -12.29 11.35 46.53
C ASN A 353 -11.17 10.40 46.95
N GLY A 354 -10.36 9.95 46.00
CA GLY A 354 -9.28 9.00 46.21
C GLY A 354 -9.21 7.96 45.11
N VAL A 355 -8.48 6.89 45.38
CA VAL A 355 -8.21 5.81 44.44
C VAL A 355 -8.41 4.44 45.07
N ASP A 356 -9.08 3.55 44.33
CA ASP A 356 -9.22 2.13 44.67
C ASP A 356 -8.13 1.34 43.97
N ARG A 357 -7.41 0.51 44.73
CA ARG A 357 -6.48 -0.48 44.19
C ARG A 357 -6.97 -1.86 44.57
N LYS A 358 -7.19 -2.71 43.58
CA LYS A 358 -7.72 -4.06 43.79
C LYS A 358 -6.94 -5.09 43.00
N SER A 359 -6.76 -6.27 43.59
CA SER A 359 -6.25 -7.47 42.93
C SER A 359 -7.27 -8.58 43.07
N THR A 360 -7.56 -9.28 41.98
CA THR A 360 -8.60 -10.30 41.91
C THR A 360 -8.34 -11.35 40.82
N ASP A 361 -9.13 -12.41 40.77
CA ASP A 361 -8.97 -13.45 39.74
C ASP A 361 -9.38 -12.92 38.35
N SER A 362 -10.44 -12.12 38.26
CA SER A 362 -10.89 -11.47 37.02
C SER A 362 -11.68 -10.19 37.28
N ILE A 363 -11.65 -9.26 36.32
CA ILE A 363 -12.41 -8.01 36.36
C ILE A 363 -13.35 -7.95 35.16
N HIS A 364 -14.59 -7.54 35.39
CA HIS A 364 -15.54 -7.20 34.34
C HIS A 364 -16.05 -5.79 34.53
N VAL A 365 -15.97 -4.97 33.49
CA VAL A 365 -16.52 -3.62 33.46
C VAL A 365 -17.61 -3.56 32.41
N GLU A 366 -18.78 -3.08 32.79
CA GLU A 366 -19.88 -2.74 31.89
C GLU A 366 -19.88 -1.24 31.66
N PHE A 367 -20.13 -0.84 30.42
CA PHE A 367 -20.13 0.56 30.01
C PHE A 367 -21.51 0.97 29.50
N THR A 368 -21.95 2.16 29.89
CA THR A 368 -23.13 2.81 29.33
C THR A 368 -22.70 4.12 28.67
N ASN A 369 -23.03 4.27 27.39
CA ASN A 369 -22.64 5.42 26.57
C ASN A 369 -21.13 5.69 26.42
N GLY A 370 -20.28 4.73 26.79
CA GLY A 370 -18.81 4.84 26.76
C GLY A 370 -18.20 5.11 28.13
N GLU A 371 -19.02 5.31 29.16
CA GLU A 371 -18.57 5.50 30.54
C GLU A 371 -18.75 4.21 31.37
N PRO A 372 -17.81 3.87 32.27
CA PRO A 372 -17.97 2.74 33.18
C PRO A 372 -19.21 2.92 34.07
N GLU A 373 -20.12 1.96 34.05
CA GLU A 373 -21.32 1.94 34.90
C GLU A 373 -21.15 0.97 36.07
N ASN A 374 -20.78 -0.28 35.77
CA ASN A 374 -20.58 -1.33 36.77
C ASN A 374 -19.17 -1.91 36.65
N ILE A 375 -18.51 -2.12 37.80
CA ILE A 375 -17.25 -2.83 37.89
C ILE A 375 -17.42 -4.02 38.82
N PHE A 376 -17.18 -5.22 38.31
CA PHE A 376 -17.24 -6.48 39.04
C PHE A 376 -15.83 -7.04 39.21
N TRP A 377 -15.46 -7.29 40.47
CA TRP A 377 -14.26 -8.05 40.82
C TRP A 377 -14.70 -9.47 41.17
N ILE A 378 -14.28 -10.43 40.35
CA ILE A 378 -14.80 -11.79 40.37
C ILE A 378 -13.72 -12.72 40.94
N GLY A 379 -14.10 -13.50 41.96
CA GLY A 379 -13.21 -14.44 42.62
C GLY A 379 -12.60 -13.87 43.91
N SER A 380 -11.44 -14.39 44.29
CA SER A 380 -10.71 -13.86 45.45
C SER A 380 -10.34 -12.41 45.20
N SER A 381 -10.52 -11.53 46.19
CA SER A 381 -10.20 -10.11 46.02
C SER A 381 -9.53 -9.51 47.25
N ILE A 382 -8.52 -8.69 47.01
CA ILE A 382 -7.87 -7.82 47.99
C ILE A 382 -8.07 -6.39 47.51
N ALA A 383 -8.53 -5.50 48.39
CA ALA A 383 -8.86 -4.12 48.07
C ALA A 383 -8.19 -3.17 49.05
N GLU A 384 -7.62 -2.09 48.52
CA GLU A 384 -7.02 -1.00 49.27
C GLU A 384 -7.60 0.32 48.73
N PHE A 385 -8.16 1.13 49.63
CA PHE A 385 -8.64 2.46 49.29
C PHE A 385 -7.69 3.51 49.86
N TYR A 386 -7.27 4.44 49.00
CA TYR A 386 -6.38 5.54 49.36
C TYR A 386 -7.12 6.87 49.18
N PRO A 387 -7.47 7.57 50.28
CA PRO A 387 -8.15 8.86 50.22
C PRO A 387 -7.32 9.92 49.50
N GLU A 388 -7.98 10.91 48.88
CA GLU A 388 -7.32 11.95 48.07
C GLU A 388 -6.19 12.69 48.80
N ASN A 389 -6.36 13.01 50.08
CA ASN A 389 -5.36 13.70 50.88
C ASN A 389 -4.09 12.87 51.15
N VAL A 390 -4.14 11.54 50.99
CA VAL A 390 -3.00 10.63 51.14
C VAL A 390 -2.18 10.57 49.86
N ILE A 391 -2.85 10.58 48.70
CA ILE A 391 -2.20 10.43 47.39
C ILE A 391 -1.77 11.76 46.78
N PHE A 392 -2.27 12.88 47.31
CA PHE A 392 -1.98 14.22 46.82
C PHE A 392 -0.46 14.49 46.71
N GLY A 393 -0.02 14.92 45.53
CA GLY A 393 1.40 15.19 45.24
C GLY A 393 2.27 13.95 44.97
N ASN A 394 1.72 12.74 45.05
CA ASN A 394 2.46 11.50 44.79
C ASN A 394 1.61 10.41 44.09
N ILE A 395 0.65 10.81 43.25
CA ILE A 395 -0.30 9.89 42.59
C ILE A 395 0.39 8.73 41.87
N LYS A 396 1.53 8.99 41.21
CA LYS A 396 2.28 7.99 40.44
C LYS A 396 2.82 6.83 41.28
N SER A 397 3.04 7.00 42.60
CA SER A 397 3.51 5.88 43.43
C SER A 397 2.46 4.80 43.66
N TYR A 398 1.20 5.08 43.32
CA TYR A 398 0.08 4.15 43.47
C TYR A 398 -0.25 3.40 42.18
N PHE A 399 0.45 3.71 41.08
CA PHE A 399 0.27 3.02 39.81
C PHE A 399 0.58 1.53 39.91
N LEU A 400 -0.10 0.72 39.10
CA LEU A 400 0.17 -0.69 39.02
C LEU A 400 1.62 -0.93 38.54
N PRO A 401 2.30 -1.98 39.00
CA PRO A 401 3.65 -2.32 38.54
C PRO A 401 3.77 -2.46 37.01
N GLU A 402 2.68 -2.88 36.36
CA GLU A 402 2.56 -3.07 34.92
C GLU A 402 2.34 -1.76 34.14
N PHE A 403 2.18 -0.63 34.84
CA PHE A 403 1.84 0.66 34.23
C PHE A 403 2.78 1.01 33.07
N LYS A 404 2.17 1.35 31.94
CA LYS A 404 2.82 1.82 30.72
C LYS A 404 2.07 3.02 30.18
N TRP A 405 2.80 3.92 29.55
CA TRP A 405 2.23 5.06 28.85
C TRP A 405 3.08 5.36 27.61
N SER A 406 2.42 5.68 26.50
CA SER A 406 3.07 6.11 25.26
C SER A 406 2.45 7.39 24.74
N ASP A 407 3.30 8.37 24.44
CA ASP A 407 2.90 9.61 23.75
C ASP A 407 3.04 9.49 22.23
N ILE A 408 3.60 8.39 21.73
CA ILE A 408 3.79 8.11 20.30
C ILE A 408 2.49 7.52 19.73
N ARG A 409 1.51 8.38 19.51
CA ARG A 409 0.24 8.03 18.87
C ARG A 409 0.33 8.32 17.37
N PRO A 410 0.12 7.35 16.47
CA PRO A 410 0.27 7.60 15.04
C PRO A 410 -0.85 8.53 14.53
N GLU A 411 -0.63 9.12 13.36
CA GLU A 411 -1.60 9.96 12.67
C GLU A 411 -1.82 9.42 11.26
N ILE A 412 -2.99 9.73 10.69
CA ILE A 412 -3.25 9.35 9.30
C ILE A 412 -2.23 10.05 8.41
N GLN A 413 -1.49 9.29 7.62
CA GLN A 413 -0.51 9.89 6.72
C GLN A 413 -1.26 10.63 5.61
N LYS A 414 -1.07 11.96 5.55
CA LYS A 414 -1.45 12.72 4.36
C LYS A 414 -0.51 12.35 3.23
N ILE A 415 -1.07 12.08 2.06
CA ILE A 415 -0.30 11.67 0.90
C ILE A 415 -0.41 12.71 -0.21
N THR A 416 0.75 13.16 -0.68
CA THR A 416 0.87 14.00 -1.88
C THR A 416 1.35 13.15 -3.03
N PHE A 417 0.58 13.11 -4.10
CA PHE A 417 0.92 12.46 -5.36
C PHE A 417 1.41 13.52 -6.34
N GLY A 418 2.70 13.47 -6.67
CA GLY A 418 3.36 14.52 -7.43
C GLY A 418 3.59 14.25 -8.91
N ARG A 419 2.85 13.30 -9.50
CA ARG A 419 2.99 12.99 -10.93
C ARG A 419 1.80 13.54 -11.70
N LYS A 420 2.05 14.04 -12.91
CA LYS A 420 1.01 14.50 -13.83
C LYS A 420 0.08 13.33 -14.17
N GLU A 421 -1.23 13.55 -14.09
CA GLU A 421 -2.19 12.60 -14.66
C GLU A 421 -1.94 12.50 -16.17
N LYS A 422 -1.75 11.26 -16.65
CA LYS A 422 -1.56 10.99 -18.07
C LYS A 422 -2.88 10.49 -18.66
N GLU A 423 -3.37 11.19 -19.69
CA GLU A 423 -4.43 10.67 -20.56
C GLU A 423 -3.82 9.78 -21.65
N ARG A 424 -4.57 8.76 -22.07
CA ARG A 424 -4.10 7.78 -23.07
C ARG A 424 -3.78 8.46 -24.40
N GLN A 425 -2.54 8.34 -24.87
CA GLN A 425 -2.11 8.84 -26.19
C GLN A 425 -2.47 7.91 -27.37
N PHE A 426 -3.46 7.03 -27.23
CA PHE A 426 -3.71 5.94 -28.20
C PHE A 426 -4.79 6.16 -29.24
#